data_AF-A0A0H2Z8P6-F1
#
_entry.id   AF-A0A0H2Z8P6-F1
#
_cell.length_a   1.000
_cell.length_b   1.000
_cell.length_c   1.000
_cell.angle_alpha   90.00
_cell.angle_beta   90.00
_cell.angle_gamma   90.00
#
_symmetry.space_group_name_H-M   'P 1'
#
loop_
_entity.id
_entity.type
_entity.pdbx_description
1 polymer ?
#
loop_
_entity_poly.entity_id
_entity_poly.type
_entity_poly.pdbx_seq_one_letter_code
_entity_poly.pdbx_strand_id
1 'polypeptide(L)'
;MKFEKNTELDQANLRLIVATCAILYVVLIGLLPGLKVETYLPIVAYYGLFLIASILLRQAIVRWPGHYPARRIFCMLHDYAGTSFGLIVGGEAALPLYAVMVWINLGNGMRYGSRYLAIATALALLALLVIYRLTPAWQAQPFMVLMLMTTSTVIPFYAHLLLERTRKATEEALQANQEKSRLLAQASHDLRQPIHSIGLFTACLRDARLGDEERRLVDNIDRSLLNVSQLFRSILDLYTLDNGRLQPKQENVHLGELLRDLVRRNAEAARWAGVELRLRPCRLWTRTDPGLLSTMLQNLLSNSLKYAAERPLLIGVRRRGDGLAVAIYDQGRGIAEEHLPRVFEEFYRVRETRDRDVEGIGLGLSIVRRLGQLTGIEVTLRSRVGRGTAVTLHGLPAVAAQALPRRDDPLQAGLLTGLRVCLVEDDRNVLRATSALLERWGCTVQAETEADGWRTDCDILVVDYDLGPHASGVECIERVRRQRGEAIPALVISGHDIERIQASVEDTDIALLSKPVRPTELRATLRALRERPEAASHAS
;
A
#
# COMPACT_ATOMS: atom_id res chain seq x y z
N MET A 1 -0.85 4.58 -15.64
CA MET A 1 -0.95 4.16 -17.06
C MET A 1 -0.38 2.75 -17.16
N LYS A 2 -1.22 1.71 -17.22
CA LYS A 2 -0.75 0.32 -17.37
C LYS A 2 -0.11 0.21 -18.76
N PHE A 3 1.15 -0.21 -18.84
CA PHE A 3 1.71 -0.70 -20.11
C PHE A 3 0.87 -1.92 -20.52
N GLU A 4 -0.16 -1.73 -21.34
CA GLU A 4 -0.77 -2.84 -22.06
C GLU A 4 0.31 -3.40 -22.98
N LYS A 5 0.88 -4.53 -22.56
CA LYS A 5 1.84 -5.28 -23.35
C LYS A 5 1.18 -5.60 -24.69
N ASN A 6 1.66 -5.00 -25.78
CA ASN A 6 1.08 -5.20 -27.10
C ASN A 6 1.40 -6.60 -27.61
N THR A 7 0.55 -7.56 -27.27
CA THR A 7 0.76 -8.99 -27.55
C THR A 7 0.85 -9.31 -29.04
N GLU A 8 0.23 -8.49 -29.91
CA GLU A 8 0.35 -8.62 -31.36
C GLU A 8 1.74 -8.22 -31.86
N LEU A 9 2.33 -7.18 -31.28
CA LEU A 9 3.68 -6.75 -31.62
C LEU A 9 4.72 -7.79 -31.16
N ASP A 10 4.53 -8.39 -29.99
CA ASP A 10 5.37 -9.48 -29.49
C ASP A 10 5.34 -10.69 -30.43
N GLN A 11 4.15 -11.07 -30.93
CA GLN A 11 4.01 -12.15 -31.92
C GLN A 11 4.69 -11.79 -33.25
N ALA A 12 4.52 -10.55 -33.72
CA ALA A 12 5.13 -10.09 -34.97
C ALA A 12 6.67 -10.04 -34.91
N ASN A 13 7.25 -9.61 -33.79
CA ASN A 13 8.69 -9.65 -33.56
C ASN A 13 9.21 -11.09 -33.57
N LEU A 14 8.51 -11.98 -32.88
CA LEU A 14 8.89 -13.39 -32.79
C LEU A 14 8.83 -14.09 -34.15
N ARG A 15 7.82 -13.78 -34.98
CA ARG A 15 7.72 -14.28 -36.36
C ARG A 15 8.97 -13.98 -37.17
N LEU A 16 9.49 -12.76 -37.10
CA LEU A 16 10.70 -12.36 -37.83
C LEU A 16 11.93 -13.16 -37.38
N ILE A 17 12.08 -13.34 -36.07
CA ILE A 17 13.19 -14.13 -35.49
C ILE A 17 13.09 -15.57 -35.98
N VAL A 18 11.92 -16.19 -35.82
CA VAL A 18 11.71 -17.61 -36.18
C VAL A 18 11.86 -17.85 -37.67
N ALA A 19 11.34 -16.97 -38.52
CA ALA A 19 11.50 -17.07 -39.97
C ALA A 19 12.97 -16.90 -40.40
N THR A 20 13.73 -16.01 -39.75
CA THR A 20 15.17 -15.86 -40.00
C THR A 20 15.94 -17.14 -39.63
N CYS A 21 15.63 -17.73 -38.47
CA CYS A 21 16.20 -19.03 -38.08
C CYS A 21 15.82 -20.16 -39.04
N ALA A 22 14.59 -20.16 -39.55
CA ALA A 22 14.12 -21.15 -40.52
C ALA A 22 14.85 -21.03 -41.86
N ILE A 23 15.09 -19.81 -42.36
CA ILE A 23 15.92 -19.58 -43.56
C ILE A 23 17.33 -20.09 -43.35
N LEU A 24 17.96 -19.73 -42.22
CA LEU A 24 19.32 -20.17 -41.91
C LEU A 24 19.40 -21.71 -41.87
N TYR A 25 18.43 -22.35 -41.23
CA TYR A 25 18.31 -23.81 -41.18
C TYR A 25 18.23 -24.43 -42.58
N VAL A 26 17.35 -23.93 -43.45
CA VAL A 26 17.18 -24.44 -44.82
C VAL A 26 18.45 -24.25 -45.67
N VAL A 27 19.14 -23.11 -45.51
CA VAL A 27 20.42 -22.86 -46.20
C VAL A 27 21.50 -23.86 -45.72
N LEU A 28 21.59 -24.09 -44.40
CA LEU A 28 22.53 -25.05 -43.81
C LEU A 28 22.27 -26.49 -44.30
N ILE A 29 21.01 -26.90 -44.42
CA ILE A 29 20.65 -28.22 -44.98
C ILE A 29 21.16 -28.38 -46.41
N GLY A 30 21.01 -27.35 -47.25
CA GLY A 30 21.46 -27.39 -48.64
C GLY A 30 22.97 -27.58 -48.80
N LEU A 31 23.75 -27.30 -47.75
CA LEU A 31 25.22 -27.48 -47.72
C LEU A 31 25.65 -28.87 -47.26
N LEU A 32 24.72 -29.73 -46.81
CA LEU A 32 25.05 -31.07 -46.34
C LEU A 32 25.38 -32.03 -47.49
N PRO A 33 26.33 -32.98 -47.29
CA PRO A 33 26.69 -33.95 -48.32
C PRO A 33 25.49 -34.79 -48.76
N GLY A 34 25.23 -34.86 -50.07
CA GLY A 34 24.11 -35.62 -50.64
C GLY A 34 22.82 -34.83 -50.83
N LEU A 35 22.74 -33.59 -50.34
CA LEU A 35 21.63 -32.67 -50.58
C LEU A 35 22.08 -31.54 -51.52
N LYS A 36 21.29 -31.24 -52.56
CA LYS A 36 21.62 -30.17 -53.51
C LYS A 36 20.96 -28.87 -53.06
N VAL A 37 21.74 -27.79 -52.95
CA VAL A 37 21.24 -26.43 -52.64
C VAL A 37 20.08 -26.01 -53.55
N GLU A 38 20.15 -26.38 -54.84
CA GLU A 38 19.13 -26.07 -55.85
C GLU A 38 17.73 -26.57 -55.48
N THR A 39 17.64 -27.70 -54.77
CA THR A 39 16.36 -28.28 -54.32
C THR A 39 15.65 -27.40 -53.28
N TYR A 40 16.41 -26.64 -52.49
CA TYR A 40 15.88 -25.81 -51.39
C TYR A 40 15.78 -24.32 -51.74
N LEU A 41 16.29 -23.91 -52.90
CA LEU A 41 16.23 -22.52 -53.37
C LEU A 41 14.79 -21.95 -53.40
N PRO A 42 13.74 -22.72 -53.82
CA PRO A 42 12.36 -22.22 -53.75
C PRO A 42 11.90 -21.89 -52.34
N ILE A 43 12.36 -22.64 -51.32
CA ILE A 43 12.02 -22.41 -49.91
C ILE A 43 12.66 -21.11 -49.42
N VAL A 44 13.94 -20.89 -49.75
CA VAL A 44 14.65 -19.65 -49.39
C VAL A 44 13.98 -18.44 -50.04
N ALA A 45 13.62 -18.53 -51.33
CA ALA A 45 12.93 -17.46 -52.05
C ALA A 45 11.56 -17.15 -51.42
N TYR A 46 10.76 -18.18 -51.12
CA TYR A 46 9.46 -18.02 -50.46
C TYR A 46 9.62 -17.42 -49.06
N TYR A 47 10.59 -17.85 -48.26
CA TYR A 47 10.83 -17.27 -46.93
C TYR A 47 11.34 -15.83 -46.97
N GLY A 48 12.07 -15.43 -48.03
CA GLY A 48 12.37 -14.03 -48.30
C GLY A 48 11.10 -13.20 -48.49
N LEU A 49 10.17 -13.66 -49.34
CA LEU A 49 8.85 -13.02 -49.52
C LEU A 49 8.02 -13.01 -48.23
N PHE A 50 8.04 -14.12 -47.49
CA PHE A 50 7.38 -14.24 -46.18
C PHE A 50 7.90 -13.21 -45.19
N LEU A 51 9.22 -12.98 -45.13
CA LEU A 51 9.82 -11.96 -44.27
C LEU A 51 9.39 -10.56 -44.66
N ILE A 52 9.39 -10.23 -45.96
CA ILE A 52 8.92 -8.92 -46.45
C ILE A 52 7.46 -8.69 -46.02
N ALA A 53 6.58 -9.66 -46.26
CA ALA A 53 5.19 -9.59 -45.81
C ALA A 53 5.07 -9.47 -44.29
N SER A 54 5.92 -10.17 -43.53
CA SER A 54 5.95 -10.11 -42.06
C SER A 54 6.38 -8.75 -41.53
N ILE A 55 7.32 -8.09 -42.20
CA ILE A 55 7.77 -6.73 -41.88
C ILE A 55 6.62 -5.73 -42.14
N LEU A 56 5.93 -5.85 -43.27
CA LEU A 56 4.77 -5.00 -43.59
C LEU A 56 3.64 -5.19 -42.57
N LEU A 57 3.32 -6.42 -42.19
CA LEU A 57 2.33 -6.73 -41.15
C LEU A 57 2.74 -6.13 -39.79
N ARG A 58 4.01 -6.24 -39.42
CA ARG A 58 4.54 -5.64 -38.19
C ARG A 58 4.40 -4.11 -38.23
N GLN A 59 4.74 -3.46 -39.34
CA GLN A 59 4.58 -2.01 -39.50
C GLN A 59 3.10 -1.60 -39.40
N ALA A 60 2.18 -2.39 -39.96
CA ALA A 60 0.74 -2.16 -39.82
C ALA A 60 0.26 -2.29 -38.35
N ILE A 61 0.79 -3.24 -37.58
CA ILE A 61 0.48 -3.39 -36.14
C ILE A 61 0.98 -2.18 -35.33
N VAL A 62 2.18 -1.67 -35.66
CA VAL A 62 2.74 -0.47 -35.01
C VAL A 62 1.94 0.77 -35.37
N ARG A 63 1.54 0.90 -36.64
CA ARG A 63 0.80 2.06 -37.14
C ARG A 63 -0.64 2.09 -36.61
N TRP A 64 -1.30 0.95 -36.51
CA TRP A 64 -2.68 0.81 -36.02
C TRP A 64 -2.74 -0.15 -34.81
N PRO A 65 -2.36 0.32 -33.60
CA PRO A 65 -2.48 -0.48 -32.39
C PRO A 65 -3.95 -0.66 -32.01
N GLY A 66 -4.30 -1.81 -31.43
CA GLY A 66 -5.67 -2.13 -31.02
C GLY A 66 -6.01 -3.60 -31.21
N HIS A 67 -7.26 -3.97 -30.91
CA HIS A 67 -7.75 -5.34 -31.04
C HIS A 67 -8.38 -5.58 -32.42
N TYR A 68 -7.66 -6.27 -33.31
CA TYR A 68 -8.13 -6.56 -34.68
C TYR A 68 -8.19 -8.08 -34.94
N PRO A 69 -9.34 -8.75 -34.71
CA PRO A 69 -9.46 -10.21 -34.87
C PRO A 69 -9.09 -10.70 -36.28
N ALA A 70 -9.55 -9.99 -37.32
CA ALA A 70 -9.24 -10.35 -38.71
C ALA A 70 -7.73 -10.31 -39.00
N ARG A 71 -7.02 -9.31 -38.47
CA ARG A 71 -5.56 -9.20 -38.60
C ARG A 71 -4.84 -10.35 -37.90
N ARG A 72 -5.33 -10.79 -36.74
CA ARG A 72 -4.77 -11.96 -36.02
C ARG A 72 -4.95 -13.25 -36.82
N ILE A 73 -6.14 -13.48 -37.38
CA ILE A 73 -6.41 -14.66 -38.22
C ILE A 73 -5.56 -14.61 -39.49
N PHE A 74 -5.45 -13.47 -40.16
CA PHE A 74 -4.59 -13.30 -41.33
C PHE A 74 -3.12 -13.61 -40.99
N CYS A 75 -2.63 -13.09 -39.86
CA CYS A 75 -1.31 -13.40 -39.32
C CYS A 75 -1.11 -14.91 -39.10
N MET A 76 -2.10 -15.61 -38.54
CA MET A 76 -2.02 -17.06 -38.33
C MET A 76 -1.99 -17.83 -39.65
N LEU A 77 -2.84 -17.45 -40.61
CA LEU A 77 -2.87 -18.06 -41.93
C LEU A 77 -1.55 -17.87 -42.67
N HIS A 78 -0.98 -16.66 -42.58
CA HIS A 78 0.36 -16.36 -43.10
C HIS A 78 1.41 -17.29 -42.47
N ASP A 79 1.43 -17.38 -41.14
CA ASP A 79 2.36 -18.24 -40.39
C ASP A 79 2.25 -19.72 -40.80
N TYR A 80 1.03 -20.26 -40.85
CA TYR A 80 0.79 -21.66 -41.23
C TYR A 80 1.06 -21.94 -42.71
N ALA A 81 0.79 -20.99 -43.61
CA ALA A 81 1.13 -21.12 -45.02
C ALA A 81 2.66 -21.23 -45.19
N GLY A 82 3.42 -20.43 -44.44
CA GLY A 82 4.86 -20.47 -44.49
C GLY A 82 5.47 -21.77 -43.97
N THR A 83 5.00 -22.27 -42.82
CA THR A 83 5.47 -23.57 -42.33
C THR A 83 5.06 -24.71 -43.26
N SER A 84 3.85 -24.65 -43.83
CA SER A 84 3.36 -25.68 -44.76
C SER A 84 4.18 -25.72 -46.05
N PHE A 85 4.50 -24.57 -46.64
CA PHE A 85 5.32 -24.49 -47.85
C PHE A 85 6.70 -25.11 -47.63
N GLY A 86 7.36 -24.77 -46.51
CA GLY A 86 8.66 -25.35 -46.16
C GLY A 86 8.63 -26.86 -45.99
N LEU A 87 7.56 -27.39 -45.36
CA LEU A 87 7.40 -28.83 -45.15
C LEU A 87 7.05 -29.59 -46.44
N ILE A 88 6.24 -29.02 -47.33
CA ILE A 88 5.86 -29.64 -48.61
C ILE A 88 7.07 -29.74 -49.55
N VAL A 89 7.82 -28.64 -49.71
CA VAL A 89 8.95 -28.58 -50.65
C VAL A 89 10.20 -29.26 -50.07
N GLY A 90 10.43 -29.13 -48.76
CA GLY A 90 11.65 -29.60 -48.13
C GLY A 90 11.66 -31.09 -47.73
N GLY A 91 10.52 -31.78 -47.81
CA GLY A 91 10.40 -33.22 -47.54
C GLY A 91 10.82 -33.59 -46.11
N GLU A 92 11.47 -34.75 -45.94
CA GLU A 92 11.91 -35.23 -44.61
C GLU A 92 12.96 -34.31 -43.97
N ALA A 93 13.86 -33.71 -44.75
CA ALA A 93 14.89 -32.81 -44.22
C ALA A 93 14.30 -31.55 -43.57
N ALA A 94 13.08 -31.16 -43.94
CA ALA A 94 12.37 -30.03 -43.37
C ALA A 94 11.60 -30.35 -42.07
N LEU A 95 11.58 -31.60 -41.60
CA LEU A 95 10.83 -32.02 -40.40
C LEU A 95 11.05 -31.11 -39.17
N PRO A 96 12.26 -30.59 -38.87
CA PRO A 96 12.43 -29.66 -37.75
C PRO A 96 11.61 -28.36 -37.85
N LEU A 97 11.15 -27.96 -39.05
CA LEU A 97 10.22 -26.84 -39.21
C LEU A 97 8.84 -27.12 -38.60
N TYR A 98 8.49 -28.38 -38.32
CA TYR A 98 7.30 -28.71 -37.52
C TYR A 98 7.35 -28.10 -36.11
N ALA A 99 8.52 -27.96 -35.50
CA ALA A 99 8.64 -27.33 -34.18
C ALA A 99 8.16 -25.87 -34.22
N VAL A 100 8.37 -25.17 -35.34
CA VAL A 100 7.85 -23.82 -35.56
C VAL A 100 6.32 -23.82 -35.58
N MET A 101 5.70 -24.84 -36.18
CA MET A 101 4.25 -24.99 -36.25
C MET A 101 3.62 -25.18 -34.86
N VAL A 102 4.21 -26.02 -34.02
CA VAL A 102 3.80 -26.19 -32.61
C VAL A 102 3.96 -24.89 -31.84
N TRP A 103 5.06 -24.18 -32.07
CA TRP A 103 5.32 -22.89 -31.43
C TRP A 103 4.33 -21.80 -31.84
N ILE A 104 3.96 -21.73 -33.12
CA ILE A 104 2.90 -20.84 -33.62
C ILE A 104 1.60 -21.16 -32.87
N ASN A 105 1.25 -22.44 -32.76
CA ASN A 105 0.02 -22.86 -32.09
C ASN A 105 -0.01 -22.41 -30.61
N LEU A 106 1.04 -22.75 -29.85
CA LEU A 106 1.17 -22.38 -28.44
C LEU A 106 1.24 -20.85 -28.24
N GLY A 107 2.01 -20.15 -29.08
CA GLY A 107 2.20 -18.71 -29.02
C GLY A 107 0.89 -17.94 -29.18
N ASN A 108 0.03 -18.37 -30.10
CA ASN A 108 -1.29 -17.77 -30.30
C ASN A 108 -2.21 -18.00 -29.09
N GLY A 109 -2.18 -19.18 -28.48
CA GLY A 109 -2.97 -19.46 -27.28
C GLY A 109 -2.53 -18.67 -26.06
N MET A 110 -1.22 -18.61 -25.80
CA MET A 110 -0.68 -17.88 -24.64
C MET A 110 -0.90 -16.37 -24.75
N ARG A 111 -0.88 -15.81 -25.96
CA ARG A 111 -0.99 -14.35 -26.19
C ARG A 111 -2.42 -13.85 -26.34
N TYR A 112 -3.28 -14.65 -26.98
CA TYR A 112 -4.63 -14.22 -27.35
C TYR A 112 -5.74 -14.99 -26.64
N GLY A 113 -5.41 -16.06 -25.91
CA GLY A 113 -6.34 -16.85 -25.09
C GLY A 113 -6.82 -18.15 -25.75
N SER A 114 -7.64 -18.89 -25.02
CA SER A 114 -8.08 -20.25 -25.37
C SER A 114 -8.81 -20.35 -26.71
N ARG A 115 -9.61 -19.34 -27.08
CA ARG A 115 -10.29 -19.29 -28.39
C ARG A 115 -9.30 -19.31 -29.56
N TYR A 116 -8.24 -18.51 -29.45
CA TYR A 116 -7.21 -18.45 -30.48
C TYR A 116 -6.29 -19.68 -30.46
N LEU A 117 -6.11 -20.33 -29.31
CA LEU A 117 -5.45 -21.63 -29.22
C LEU A 117 -6.24 -22.70 -29.99
N ALA A 118 -7.57 -22.73 -29.83
CA ALA A 118 -8.44 -23.66 -30.54
C ALA A 118 -8.41 -23.42 -32.06
N ILE A 119 -8.52 -22.15 -32.49
CA ILE A 119 -8.39 -21.78 -33.91
C ILE A 119 -7.03 -22.18 -34.46
N ALA A 120 -5.95 -21.86 -33.74
CA ALA A 120 -4.60 -22.19 -34.17
C ALA A 120 -4.39 -23.72 -34.24
N THR A 121 -4.98 -24.49 -33.34
CA THR A 121 -4.92 -25.96 -33.37
C THR A 121 -5.68 -26.52 -34.57
N ALA A 122 -6.87 -26.01 -34.85
CA ALA A 122 -7.63 -26.40 -36.04
C ALA A 122 -6.88 -26.09 -37.34
N LEU A 123 -6.30 -24.89 -37.44
CA LEU A 123 -5.47 -24.50 -38.58
C LEU A 123 -4.22 -25.37 -38.71
N ALA A 124 -3.58 -25.74 -37.60
CA ALA A 124 -2.43 -26.63 -37.61
C ALA A 124 -2.79 -28.03 -38.13
N LEU A 125 -3.89 -28.61 -37.64
CA LEU A 125 -4.36 -29.93 -38.10
C LEU A 125 -4.76 -29.91 -39.58
N LEU A 126 -5.41 -28.84 -40.04
CA LEU A 126 -5.73 -28.65 -41.46
C LEU A 126 -4.46 -28.54 -42.31
N ALA A 127 -3.49 -27.75 -41.88
CA ALA A 127 -2.20 -27.60 -42.57
C ALA A 127 -1.45 -28.95 -42.65
N LEU A 128 -1.40 -29.72 -41.56
CA LEU A 128 -0.82 -31.08 -41.57
C LEU A 128 -1.53 -32.03 -42.54
N LEU A 129 -2.87 -31.95 -42.62
CA LEU A 129 -3.64 -32.73 -43.59
C LEU A 129 -3.31 -32.35 -45.03
N VAL A 130 -3.17 -31.05 -45.32
CA VAL A 130 -2.76 -30.54 -46.64
C VAL A 130 -1.35 -31.02 -46.99
N ILE A 131 -0.40 -30.91 -46.05
CA ILE A 131 0.98 -31.37 -46.26
C ILE A 131 1.01 -32.88 -46.56
N TYR A 132 0.26 -33.68 -45.81
CA TYR A 132 0.12 -35.12 -46.04
C TYR A 132 -0.42 -35.45 -47.44
N ARG A 133 -1.44 -34.72 -47.90
CA ARG A 133 -2.03 -34.92 -49.24
C ARG A 133 -1.08 -34.56 -50.38
N LEU A 134 -0.24 -33.55 -50.18
CA LEU A 134 0.64 -33.02 -51.23
C LEU A 134 2.05 -33.65 -51.24
N THR A 135 2.42 -34.39 -50.19
CA THR A 135 3.79 -34.92 -50.02
C THR A 135 3.80 -36.45 -50.03
N PRO A 136 4.11 -37.12 -51.16
CA PRO A 136 4.11 -38.58 -51.26
C PRO A 136 5.02 -39.27 -50.23
N ALA A 137 6.16 -38.66 -49.88
CA ALA A 137 7.06 -39.18 -48.85
C ALA A 137 6.38 -39.33 -47.48
N TRP A 138 5.47 -38.40 -47.13
CA TRP A 138 4.74 -38.47 -45.86
C TRP A 138 3.61 -39.50 -45.91
N GLN A 139 3.06 -39.79 -47.09
CA GLN A 139 2.08 -40.86 -47.28
C GLN A 139 2.69 -42.24 -47.05
N ALA A 140 3.99 -42.40 -47.34
CA ALA A 140 4.73 -43.62 -47.03
C ALA A 140 4.97 -43.82 -45.52
N GLN A 141 4.81 -42.78 -44.69
CA GLN A 141 5.06 -42.80 -43.25
C GLN A 141 3.84 -42.31 -42.43
N PRO A 142 2.70 -43.03 -42.47
CA PRO A 142 1.45 -42.56 -41.84
C PRO A 142 1.56 -42.38 -40.32
N PHE A 143 2.39 -43.19 -39.65
CA PHE A 143 2.59 -43.09 -38.20
C PHE A 143 3.33 -41.81 -37.78
N MET A 144 4.23 -41.29 -38.62
CA MET A 144 4.86 -39.99 -38.37
C MET A 144 3.82 -38.88 -38.38
N VAL A 145 2.95 -38.84 -39.39
CA VAL A 145 1.89 -37.82 -39.50
C VAL A 145 0.88 -37.93 -38.35
N LEU A 146 0.52 -39.16 -37.96
CA LEU A 146 -0.29 -39.39 -36.77
C LEU A 146 0.39 -38.79 -35.52
N MET A 147 1.68 -39.05 -35.32
CA MET A 147 2.45 -38.47 -34.21
C MET A 147 2.43 -36.93 -34.25
N LEU A 148 2.63 -36.30 -35.41
CA LEU A 148 2.57 -34.84 -35.57
C LEU A 148 1.16 -34.28 -35.29
N MET A 149 0.10 -34.96 -35.70
CA MET A 149 -1.28 -34.56 -35.41
C MET A 149 -1.60 -34.70 -33.91
N THR A 150 -1.19 -35.81 -33.29
CA THR A 150 -1.36 -36.05 -31.86
C THR A 150 -0.62 -35.00 -31.04
N THR A 151 0.66 -34.74 -31.34
CA THR A 151 1.47 -33.73 -30.63
C THR A 151 0.92 -32.31 -30.84
N SER A 152 0.42 -31.98 -32.04
CA SER A 152 -0.26 -30.70 -32.32
C SER A 152 -1.57 -30.51 -31.58
N THR A 153 -2.13 -31.57 -31.00
CA THR A 153 -3.37 -31.51 -30.21
C THR A 153 -3.07 -31.56 -28.71
N VAL A 154 -2.24 -32.52 -28.28
CA VAL A 154 -1.95 -32.79 -26.87
C VAL A 154 -1.16 -31.65 -26.21
N ILE A 155 -0.15 -31.09 -26.89
CA ILE A 155 0.68 -30.02 -26.31
C ILE A 155 -0.15 -28.75 -26.03
N PRO A 156 -0.92 -28.20 -27.00
CA PRO A 156 -1.82 -27.08 -26.73
C PRO A 156 -2.84 -27.36 -25.64
N PHE A 157 -3.43 -28.56 -25.64
CA PHE A 157 -4.43 -28.94 -24.64
C PHE A 157 -3.84 -28.96 -23.22
N TYR A 158 -2.65 -29.55 -23.07
CA TYR A 158 -1.93 -29.55 -21.79
C TYR A 158 -1.57 -28.13 -21.33
N ALA A 159 -1.09 -27.28 -22.26
CA ALA A 159 -0.80 -25.88 -21.96
C ALA A 159 -2.05 -25.10 -21.52
N HIS A 160 -3.20 -25.35 -22.16
CA HIS A 160 -4.48 -24.75 -21.77
C HIS A 160 -4.85 -25.13 -20.33
N LEU A 161 -4.77 -26.42 -20.00
CA LEU A 161 -5.10 -26.94 -18.67
C LEU A 161 -4.20 -26.36 -17.58
N LEU A 162 -2.89 -26.25 -17.85
CA LEU A 162 -1.94 -25.65 -16.91
C LEU A 162 -2.25 -24.16 -16.67
N LEU A 163 -2.46 -23.40 -17.76
CA LEU A 163 -2.77 -21.97 -17.65
C LEU A 163 -4.06 -21.72 -16.88
N GLU A 164 -5.09 -22.54 -17.10
CA GLU A 164 -6.36 -22.44 -16.40
C GLU A 164 -6.23 -22.76 -14.91
N ARG A 165 -5.49 -23.81 -14.55
CA ARG A 165 -5.20 -24.14 -13.14
C ARG A 165 -4.40 -23.04 -12.44
N THR A 166 -3.35 -22.53 -13.07
CA THR A 166 -2.54 -21.45 -12.50
C THR A 166 -3.37 -20.19 -12.34
N ARG A 167 -4.20 -19.85 -13.33
CA ARG A 167 -5.09 -18.69 -13.26
C ARG A 167 -6.09 -18.83 -12.12
N LYS A 168 -6.76 -19.98 -12.00
CA LYS A 168 -7.73 -20.24 -10.94
C LYS A 168 -7.09 -20.18 -9.54
N ALA A 169 -5.94 -20.83 -9.35
CA ALA A 169 -5.20 -20.77 -8.09
C ALA A 169 -4.77 -19.33 -7.73
N THR A 170 -4.39 -18.53 -8.74
CA THR A 170 -4.03 -17.12 -8.54
C THR A 170 -5.25 -16.28 -8.16
N GLU A 171 -6.39 -16.49 -8.81
CA GLU A 171 -7.65 -15.81 -8.51
C GLU A 171 -8.15 -16.18 -7.10
N GLU A 172 -8.11 -17.45 -6.71
CA GLU A 172 -8.47 -17.92 -5.36
C GLU A 172 -7.54 -17.32 -4.29
N ALA A 173 -6.23 -17.31 -4.52
CA ALA A 173 -5.27 -16.71 -3.59
C ALA A 173 -5.49 -15.19 -3.42
N LEU A 174 -5.81 -14.48 -4.52
CA LEU A 174 -6.14 -13.05 -4.48
C LEU A 174 -7.44 -12.78 -3.72
N GLN A 175 -8.48 -13.59 -3.95
CA GLN A 175 -9.75 -13.47 -3.22
C GLN A 175 -9.56 -13.71 -1.72
N ALA A 176 -8.88 -14.79 -1.33
CA ALA A 176 -8.59 -15.10 0.07
C ALA A 176 -7.81 -13.96 0.76
N ASN A 177 -6.86 -13.33 0.06
CA ASN A 177 -6.12 -12.20 0.60
C ASN A 177 -6.99 -10.94 0.76
N GLN A 178 -7.88 -10.67 -0.19
CA GLN A 178 -8.82 -9.55 -0.10
C GLN A 178 -9.82 -9.73 1.05
N GLU A 179 -10.35 -10.94 1.23
CA GLU A 179 -11.26 -11.28 2.33
C GLU A 179 -10.56 -11.14 3.69
N LYS A 180 -9.35 -11.71 3.83
CA LYS A 180 -8.53 -11.53 5.03
C LYS A 180 -8.29 -10.05 5.35
N SER A 181 -7.98 -9.25 4.33
CA SER A 181 -7.78 -7.80 4.48
C SER A 181 -9.03 -7.08 4.96
N ARG A 182 -10.20 -7.42 4.40
CA ARG A 182 -11.48 -6.81 4.79
C ARG A 182 -11.87 -7.18 6.22
N LEU A 183 -11.73 -8.45 6.59
CA LEU A 183 -12.03 -8.93 7.95
C LEU A 183 -11.17 -8.20 8.99
N LEU A 184 -9.88 -8.02 8.71
CA LEU A 184 -8.97 -7.30 9.61
C LEU A 184 -9.30 -5.80 9.71
N ALA A 185 -9.68 -5.16 8.61
CA ALA A 185 -10.11 -3.76 8.61
C ALA A 185 -11.40 -3.56 9.42
N GLN A 186 -12.37 -4.47 9.28
CA GLN A 186 -13.60 -4.44 10.07
C GLN A 186 -13.32 -4.70 11.56
N ALA A 187 -12.52 -5.73 11.88
CA ALA A 187 -12.11 -6.00 13.26
C ALA A 187 -11.36 -4.81 13.89
N SER A 188 -10.58 -4.04 13.11
CA SER A 188 -9.97 -2.80 13.60
C SER A 188 -11.01 -1.81 14.07
N HIS A 189 -12.05 -1.62 13.28
CA HIS A 189 -13.06 -0.61 13.53
C HIS A 189 -13.80 -0.97 14.82
N ASP A 190 -14.29 -2.21 14.87
CA ASP A 190 -15.09 -2.75 15.98
C ASP A 190 -14.32 -2.79 17.30
N LEU A 191 -12.98 -2.89 17.27
CA LEU A 191 -12.13 -2.88 18.48
C LEU A 191 -11.68 -1.46 18.87
N ARG A 192 -11.64 -0.52 17.93
CA ARG A 192 -11.23 0.87 18.19
C ARG A 192 -12.28 1.64 18.97
N GLN A 193 -13.56 1.46 18.65
CA GLN A 193 -14.69 2.10 19.32
C GLN A 193 -14.73 1.82 20.84
N PRO A 194 -14.71 0.56 21.32
CA PRO A 194 -14.74 0.30 22.75
C PRO A 194 -13.49 0.83 23.46
N ILE A 195 -12.32 0.76 22.82
CA ILE A 195 -11.08 1.35 23.38
C ILE A 195 -11.21 2.87 23.51
N HIS A 196 -11.78 3.55 22.52
CA HIS A 196 -12.00 4.99 22.57
C HIS A 196 -12.95 5.36 23.71
N SER A 197 -14.07 4.65 23.84
CA SER A 197 -15.05 4.88 24.90
C SER A 197 -14.47 4.67 26.30
N ILE A 198 -13.73 3.57 26.53
CA ILE A 198 -13.08 3.31 27.83
C ILE A 198 -12.10 4.44 28.15
N GLY A 199 -11.41 5.00 27.15
CA GLY A 199 -10.44 6.09 27.35
C GLY A 199 -11.11 7.38 27.80
N LEU A 200 -12.24 7.72 27.18
CA LEU A 200 -13.05 8.87 27.56
C LEU A 200 -13.65 8.72 28.97
N PHE A 201 -14.16 7.52 29.33
CA PHE A 201 -14.64 7.25 30.68
C PHE A 201 -13.53 7.30 31.73
N THR A 202 -12.35 6.80 31.41
CA THR A 202 -11.19 6.84 32.31
C THR A 202 -10.73 8.28 32.54
N ALA A 203 -10.74 9.13 31.49
CA ALA A 203 -10.52 10.56 31.63
C ALA A 203 -11.57 11.24 32.53
N CYS A 204 -12.85 10.85 32.41
CA CYS A 204 -13.91 11.33 33.28
C CYS A 204 -13.72 10.87 34.75
N LEU A 205 -13.16 9.70 34.99
CA LEU A 205 -12.87 9.28 36.37
C LEU A 205 -11.71 10.08 36.96
N ARG A 206 -10.66 10.36 36.18
CA ARG A 206 -9.43 11.00 36.67
C ARG A 206 -9.61 12.41 37.24
N ASP A 207 -10.55 13.16 36.68
CA ASP A 207 -10.85 14.52 37.13
C ASP A 207 -11.86 14.55 38.30
N ALA A 208 -12.40 13.39 38.71
CA ALA A 208 -13.35 13.30 39.84
C ALA A 208 -12.61 13.43 41.18
N ARG A 209 -13.32 13.78 42.25
CA ARG A 209 -12.77 13.77 43.62
C ARG A 209 -12.63 12.33 44.10
N LEU A 210 -11.58 11.65 43.62
CA LEU A 210 -11.20 10.30 43.99
C LEU A 210 -10.25 10.32 45.19
N GLY A 211 -10.27 9.25 45.99
CA GLY A 211 -9.20 8.95 46.94
C GLY A 211 -7.92 8.51 46.22
N ASP A 212 -6.82 8.40 46.96
CA ASP A 212 -5.50 8.08 46.39
C ASP A 212 -5.45 6.67 45.78
N GLU A 213 -6.20 5.70 46.32
CA GLU A 213 -6.27 4.34 45.78
C GLU A 213 -7.09 4.26 44.49
N GLU A 214 -8.26 4.90 44.44
CA GLU A 214 -9.09 4.93 43.24
C GLU A 214 -8.40 5.66 42.09
N ARG A 215 -7.65 6.73 42.40
CA ARG A 215 -6.85 7.46 41.41
C ARG A 215 -5.75 6.58 40.79
N ARG A 216 -5.07 5.77 41.62
CA ARG A 216 -4.06 4.80 41.13
C ARG A 216 -4.69 3.73 40.25
N LEU A 217 -5.88 3.23 40.60
CA LEU A 217 -6.60 2.25 39.76
C LEU A 217 -6.99 2.84 38.41
N VAL A 218 -7.49 4.07 38.39
CA VAL A 218 -7.83 4.80 37.14
C VAL A 218 -6.59 5.01 36.26
N ASP A 219 -5.46 5.42 36.85
CA ASP A 219 -4.19 5.58 36.11
C ASP A 219 -3.67 4.25 35.55
N ASN A 220 -3.92 3.12 36.23
CA ASN A 220 -3.56 1.79 35.75
C ASN A 220 -4.47 1.32 34.60
N ILE A 221 -5.77 1.62 34.66
CA ILE A 221 -6.73 1.34 33.58
C ILE A 221 -6.35 2.15 32.34
N ASP A 222 -6.04 3.44 32.48
CA ASP A 222 -5.64 4.30 31.36
C ASP A 222 -4.36 3.78 30.67
N ARG A 223 -3.35 3.40 31.45
CA ARG A 223 -2.12 2.77 30.93
C ARG A 223 -2.41 1.47 30.18
N SER A 224 -3.23 0.59 30.76
CA SER A 224 -3.59 -0.69 30.16
C SER A 224 -4.32 -0.47 28.83
N LEU A 225 -5.20 0.52 28.79
CA LEU A 225 -5.96 0.86 27.60
C LEU A 225 -5.11 1.49 26.50
N LEU A 226 -4.19 2.40 26.86
CA LEU A 226 -3.20 2.97 25.95
C LEU A 226 -2.33 1.86 25.33
N ASN A 227 -1.89 0.91 26.16
CA ASN A 227 -1.14 -0.26 25.70
C ASN A 227 -1.97 -1.07 24.70
N VAL A 228 -3.20 -1.48 25.04
CA VAL A 228 -4.07 -2.25 24.13
C VAL A 228 -4.34 -1.49 22.83
N SER A 229 -4.59 -0.17 22.88
CA SER A 229 -4.78 0.67 21.70
C SER A 229 -3.54 0.66 20.80
N GLN A 230 -2.34 0.79 21.39
CA GLN A 230 -1.08 0.76 20.66
C GLN A 230 -0.82 -0.61 20.03
N LEU A 231 -1.19 -1.70 20.71
CA LEU A 231 -1.06 -3.06 20.19
C LEU A 231 -1.96 -3.30 18.98
N PHE A 232 -3.23 -2.86 19.06
CA PHE A 232 -4.15 -2.96 17.93
C PHE A 232 -3.65 -2.17 16.73
N ARG A 233 -3.29 -0.89 16.92
CA ARG A 233 -2.70 -0.08 15.83
C ARG A 233 -1.47 -0.76 15.23
N SER A 234 -0.58 -1.29 16.06
CA SER A 234 0.63 -1.99 15.61
C SER A 234 0.33 -3.21 14.74
N ILE A 235 -0.64 -4.05 15.13
CA ILE A 235 -1.07 -5.21 14.34
C ILE A 235 -1.67 -4.76 13.00
N LEU A 236 -2.48 -3.72 13.02
CA LEU A 236 -3.18 -3.23 11.83
C LEU A 236 -2.25 -2.50 10.86
N ASP A 237 -1.29 -1.75 11.38
CA ASP A 237 -0.24 -1.12 10.58
C ASP A 237 0.57 -2.21 9.86
N LEU A 238 0.95 -3.28 10.56
CA LEU A 238 1.62 -4.45 9.97
C LEU A 238 0.81 -5.07 8.82
N TYR A 239 -0.48 -5.34 9.03
CA TYR A 239 -1.33 -5.92 7.99
C TYR A 239 -1.60 -4.97 6.81
N THR A 240 -1.72 -3.67 7.07
CA THR A 240 -1.89 -2.67 6.01
C THR A 240 -0.60 -2.55 5.17
N LEU A 241 0.56 -2.66 5.83
CA LEU A 241 1.88 -2.68 5.20
C LEU A 241 2.10 -3.95 4.36
N ASP A 242 1.66 -5.12 4.83
CA ASP A 242 1.76 -6.40 4.09
C ASP A 242 1.00 -6.38 2.76
N ASN A 243 -0.14 -5.69 2.72
CA ASN A 243 -1.00 -5.66 1.54
C ASN A 243 -0.64 -4.58 0.52
N GLY A 244 0.44 -3.81 0.75
CA GLY A 244 0.90 -2.75 -0.16
C GLY A 244 -0.12 -1.62 -0.37
N ARG A 245 -1.13 -1.51 0.50
CA ARG A 245 -2.20 -0.50 0.38
C ARG A 245 -1.78 0.87 0.90
N LEU A 246 -0.70 0.94 1.68
CA LEU A 246 -0.18 2.18 2.24
C LEU A 246 0.75 2.86 1.22
N GLN A 247 0.36 4.04 0.73
CA GLN A 247 1.17 4.87 -0.15
C GLN A 247 1.72 6.06 0.65
N PRO A 248 3.06 6.16 0.86
CA PRO A 248 3.64 7.29 1.57
C PRO A 248 3.37 8.61 0.85
N LYS A 249 2.92 9.62 1.59
CA LYS A 249 2.71 10.98 1.05
C LYS A 249 3.94 11.82 1.35
N GLN A 250 4.64 12.23 0.30
CA GLN A 250 5.94 12.89 0.43
C GLN A 250 5.74 14.40 0.59
N GLU A 251 6.06 14.93 1.77
CA GLU A 251 5.96 16.36 2.10
C GLU A 251 7.30 16.93 2.56
N ASN A 252 7.44 18.26 2.51
CA ASN A 252 8.61 18.95 3.06
C ASN A 252 8.40 19.17 4.57
N VAL A 253 9.21 18.49 5.38
CA VAL A 253 9.08 18.43 6.83
C VAL A 253 10.25 19.12 7.51
N HIS A 254 9.97 20.09 8.39
CA HIS A 254 10.97 20.68 9.26
C HIS A 254 11.30 19.73 10.43
N LEU A 255 12.44 19.03 10.36
CA LEU A 255 12.82 18.00 11.34
C LEU A 255 12.89 18.54 12.77
N GLY A 256 13.33 19.78 12.97
CA GLY A 256 13.39 20.38 14.29
C GLY A 256 12.01 20.60 14.94
N GLU A 257 10.96 20.87 14.16
CA GLU A 257 9.60 21.08 14.69
C GLU A 257 8.97 19.73 15.01
N LEU A 258 9.07 18.77 14.07
CA LEU A 258 8.61 17.40 14.25
C LEU A 258 9.18 16.77 15.54
N LEU A 259 10.51 16.91 15.75
CA LEU A 259 11.18 16.35 16.92
C LEU A 259 10.83 17.10 18.22
N ARG A 260 10.66 18.43 18.18
CA ARG A 260 10.16 19.20 19.34
C ARG A 260 8.76 18.77 19.74
N ASP A 261 7.86 18.64 18.78
CA ASP A 261 6.49 18.18 19.00
C ASP A 261 6.46 16.75 19.55
N LEU A 262 7.36 15.88 19.09
CA LEU A 262 7.50 14.52 19.61
C LEU A 262 8.00 14.51 21.06
N VAL A 263 9.02 15.30 21.38
CA VAL A 263 9.54 15.44 22.76
C VAL A 263 8.47 16.00 23.70
N ARG A 264 7.75 17.04 23.27
CA ARG A 264 6.65 17.64 24.06
C ARG A 264 5.56 16.62 24.37
N ARG A 265 5.14 15.82 23.37
CA ARG A 265 4.11 14.78 23.54
C ARG A 265 4.53 13.64 24.47
N ASN A 266 5.83 13.40 24.64
CA ASN A 266 6.37 12.33 25.48
C ASN A 266 6.98 12.85 26.80
N ALA A 267 6.87 14.14 27.10
CA ALA A 267 7.47 14.75 28.28
C ALA A 267 6.90 14.20 29.60
N GLU A 268 5.62 13.84 29.63
CA GLU A 268 5.02 13.18 30.78
C GLU A 268 5.55 11.75 30.93
N ALA A 269 5.45 10.91 29.89
CA ALA A 269 5.97 9.54 29.90
C ALA A 269 7.46 9.48 30.28
N ALA A 270 8.28 10.43 29.80
CA ALA A 270 9.68 10.54 30.18
C ALA A 270 9.87 10.90 31.66
N ARG A 271 9.07 11.82 32.21
CA ARG A 271 9.08 12.13 33.66
C ARG A 271 8.73 10.92 34.51
N TRP A 272 7.70 10.16 34.12
CA TRP A 272 7.32 8.92 34.81
C TRP A 272 8.43 7.87 34.76
N ALA A 273 9.18 7.79 33.65
CA ALA A 273 10.32 6.89 33.49
C ALA A 273 11.64 7.43 34.09
N GLY A 274 11.64 8.64 34.67
CA GLY A 274 12.86 9.30 35.16
C GLY A 274 13.87 9.68 34.07
N VAL A 275 13.45 9.75 32.81
CA VAL A 275 14.33 10.00 31.65
C VAL A 275 14.37 11.47 31.29
N GLU A 276 15.57 12.05 31.19
CA GLU A 276 15.78 13.39 30.65
C GLU A 276 15.87 13.33 29.11
N LEU A 277 14.87 13.87 28.41
CA LEU A 277 14.87 13.97 26.95
C LEU A 277 15.69 15.18 26.49
N ARG A 278 16.84 14.94 25.87
CA ARG A 278 17.71 15.98 25.30
C ARG A 278 17.58 16.01 23.79
N LEU A 279 17.01 17.08 23.25
CA LEU A 279 16.93 17.32 21.80
C LEU A 279 18.03 18.28 21.35
N ARG A 280 18.85 17.86 20.38
CA ARG A 280 19.76 18.79 19.68
C ARG A 280 18.95 19.66 18.71
N PRO A 281 19.03 21.00 18.81
CA PRO A 281 18.35 21.89 17.89
C PRO A 281 18.75 21.61 16.43
N CYS A 282 17.77 21.61 15.54
CA CYS A 282 17.95 21.33 14.12
C CYS A 282 17.07 22.30 13.31
N ARG A 283 17.61 22.82 12.21
CA ARG A 283 16.90 23.68 11.24
C ARG A 283 16.80 23.03 9.85
N LEU A 284 17.02 21.72 9.79
CA LEU A 284 17.08 20.96 8.53
C LEU A 284 15.67 20.53 8.11
N TRP A 285 15.46 20.52 6.80
CA TRP A 285 14.24 20.06 6.17
C TRP A 285 14.51 18.76 5.41
N THR A 286 13.52 17.87 5.41
CA THR A 286 13.55 16.62 4.65
C THR A 286 12.29 16.46 3.83
N ARG A 287 12.36 15.73 2.71
CA ARG A 287 11.16 15.25 2.02
C ARG A 287 10.80 13.86 2.51
N THR A 288 9.66 13.71 3.19
CA THR A 288 9.19 12.44 3.77
C THR A 288 7.71 12.51 4.09
N ASP A 289 7.11 11.37 4.40
CA ASP A 289 5.81 11.31 5.06
C ASP A 289 5.97 11.64 6.57
N PRO A 290 5.37 12.75 7.07
CA PRO A 290 5.51 13.17 8.46
C PRO A 290 4.83 12.21 9.44
N GLY A 291 3.73 11.58 9.04
CA GLY A 291 3.00 10.61 9.83
C GLY A 291 3.82 9.34 10.04
N LEU A 292 4.33 8.74 8.96
CA LEU A 292 5.15 7.53 9.01
C LEU A 292 6.46 7.76 9.76
N LEU A 293 7.14 8.88 9.51
CA LEU A 293 8.36 9.23 10.25
C LEU A 293 8.07 9.42 11.74
N SER A 294 6.97 10.08 12.10
CA SER A 294 6.54 10.23 13.51
C SER A 294 6.29 8.88 14.16
N THR A 295 5.63 7.95 13.45
CA THR A 295 5.38 6.59 13.95
C THR A 295 6.67 5.81 14.18
N MET A 296 7.63 5.89 13.25
CA MET A 296 8.95 5.29 13.44
C MET A 296 9.64 5.86 14.69
N LEU A 297 9.72 7.18 14.81
CA LEU A 297 10.38 7.84 15.94
C LEU A 297 9.68 7.60 17.28
N GLN A 298 8.34 7.55 17.30
CA GLN A 298 7.57 7.23 18.50
C GLN A 298 7.82 5.80 18.99
N ASN A 299 7.93 4.83 18.08
CA ASN A 299 8.26 3.45 18.43
C ASN A 299 9.68 3.34 19.01
N LEU A 300 10.63 4.05 18.43
CA LEU A 300 12.00 4.11 18.95
C LEU A 300 12.07 4.79 20.33
N LEU A 301 11.39 5.94 20.48
CA LEU A 301 11.36 6.67 21.74
C LEU A 301 10.68 5.86 22.86
N SER A 302 9.56 5.21 22.55
CA SER A 302 8.87 4.32 23.51
C SER A 302 9.78 3.18 23.98
N ASN A 303 10.53 2.55 23.06
CA ASN A 303 11.49 1.52 23.44
C ASN A 303 12.60 2.07 24.35
N SER A 304 13.18 3.21 24.00
CA SER A 304 14.25 3.79 24.82
C SER A 304 13.74 4.23 26.20
N LEU A 305 12.53 4.80 26.32
CA LEU A 305 11.93 5.12 27.63
C LEU A 305 11.70 3.87 28.49
N LYS A 306 11.34 2.74 27.87
CA LYS A 306 11.12 1.46 28.56
C LYS A 306 12.42 0.81 29.03
N TYR A 307 13.48 0.82 28.22
CA TYR A 307 14.71 0.05 28.47
C TYR A 307 15.89 0.87 29.00
N ALA A 308 15.74 2.20 29.04
CA ALA A 308 16.74 3.14 29.57
C ALA A 308 16.14 4.11 30.61
N ALA A 309 15.21 3.62 31.43
CA ALA A 309 14.66 4.38 32.55
C ALA A 309 15.77 5.00 33.42
N GLU A 310 15.49 6.17 34.00
CA GLU A 310 16.42 6.94 34.86
C GLU A 310 17.71 7.44 34.19
N ARG A 311 17.85 7.28 32.87
CA ARG A 311 19.03 7.71 32.11
C ARG A 311 18.67 8.77 31.08
N PRO A 312 19.58 9.71 30.76
CA PRO A 312 19.31 10.71 29.73
C PRO A 312 19.25 10.06 28.34
N LEU A 313 18.37 10.59 27.49
CA LEU A 313 18.18 10.16 26.11
C LEU A 313 18.46 11.34 25.18
N LEU A 314 19.31 11.11 24.16
CA LEU A 314 19.69 12.14 23.20
C LEU A 314 19.04 11.89 21.84
N ILE A 315 18.36 12.91 21.31
CA ILE A 315 17.80 12.93 19.95
C ILE A 315 18.57 13.95 19.12
N GLY A 316 19.05 13.55 17.95
CA GLY A 316 19.80 14.45 17.07
C GLY A 316 19.62 14.14 15.60
N VAL A 317 19.90 15.15 14.78
CA VAL A 317 19.91 15.04 13.32
C VAL A 317 21.30 15.39 12.82
N ARG A 318 21.82 14.61 11.88
CA ARG A 318 23.11 14.87 11.22
C ARG A 318 22.99 14.71 9.71
N ARG A 319 23.81 15.42 8.96
CA ARG A 319 24.02 15.17 7.53
C ARG A 319 24.90 13.92 7.37
N ARG A 320 24.56 13.05 6.43
CA ARG A 320 25.33 11.83 6.12
C ARG A 320 25.19 11.52 4.62
N GLY A 321 26.31 11.64 3.90
CA GLY A 321 26.29 11.60 2.42
C GLY A 321 25.39 12.71 1.88
N ASP A 322 24.55 12.36 0.90
CA ASP A 322 23.60 13.28 0.25
C ASP A 322 22.29 13.45 1.03
N GLY A 323 22.14 12.77 2.17
CA GLY A 323 20.93 12.75 2.98
C GLY A 323 21.12 13.23 4.41
N LEU A 324 20.03 13.13 5.16
CA LEU A 324 19.96 13.37 6.59
C LEU A 324 19.81 12.03 7.32
N ALA A 325 20.24 12.03 8.58
CA ALA A 325 20.05 10.91 9.48
C ALA A 325 19.54 11.41 10.84
N VAL A 326 18.45 10.82 11.32
CA VAL A 326 17.91 11.06 12.66
C VAL A 326 18.37 9.92 13.57
N ALA A 327 18.98 10.26 14.70
CA ALA A 327 19.52 9.29 15.63
C ALA A 327 18.95 9.50 17.04
N ILE A 328 18.59 8.38 17.68
CA ILE A 328 18.18 8.31 19.07
C ILE A 328 19.23 7.49 19.80
N TYR A 329 19.82 8.07 20.84
CA TYR A 329 20.83 7.45 21.69
C TYR A 329 20.29 7.34 23.11
N ASP A 330 20.23 6.12 23.63
CA ASP A 330 19.92 5.85 25.02
C ASP A 330 21.15 5.25 25.74
N GLN A 331 21.15 5.38 27.07
CA GLN A 331 22.17 4.79 27.94
C GLN A 331 21.60 3.63 28.76
N GLY A 332 20.67 2.87 28.16
CA GLY A 332 20.01 1.75 28.83
C GLY A 332 20.93 0.53 29.01
N ARG A 333 20.31 -0.60 29.36
CA ARG A 333 21.01 -1.88 29.56
C ARG A 333 21.76 -2.39 28.31
N GLY A 334 21.41 -1.89 27.14
CA GLY A 334 21.93 -2.39 25.86
C GLY A 334 21.41 -3.78 25.50
N ILE A 335 21.79 -4.27 24.32
CA ILE A 335 21.35 -5.54 23.75
C ILE A 335 22.60 -6.38 23.46
N ALA A 336 22.56 -7.66 23.84
CA ALA A 336 23.63 -8.61 23.53
C ALA A 336 23.73 -8.87 22.03
N GLU A 337 24.95 -9.12 21.54
CA GLU A 337 25.23 -9.22 20.10
C GLU A 337 24.44 -10.35 19.42
N GLU A 338 24.21 -11.45 20.11
CA GLU A 338 23.39 -12.59 19.66
C GLU A 338 21.92 -12.25 19.37
N HIS A 339 21.40 -11.19 20.00
CA HIS A 339 20.01 -10.76 19.82
C HIS A 339 19.86 -9.72 18.71
N LEU A 340 20.92 -8.99 18.36
CA LEU A 340 20.88 -7.89 17.37
C LEU A 340 20.31 -8.27 16.00
N PRO A 341 20.56 -9.48 15.44
CA PRO A 341 19.95 -9.87 14.18
C PRO A 341 18.42 -10.04 14.28
N ARG A 342 17.94 -10.39 15.48
CA ARG A 342 16.57 -10.84 15.74
C ARG A 342 15.68 -9.77 16.36
N VAL A 343 16.23 -8.65 16.86
CA VAL A 343 15.42 -7.57 17.48
C VAL A 343 14.42 -6.90 16.52
N PHE A 344 14.55 -7.15 15.21
CA PHE A 344 13.59 -6.69 14.20
C PHE A 344 12.57 -7.78 13.79
N GLU A 345 12.69 -9.00 14.33
CA GLU A 345 11.69 -10.07 14.14
C GLU A 345 10.41 -9.74 14.92
N GLU A 346 9.28 -10.08 14.34
CA GLU A 346 7.98 -9.91 14.98
C GLU A 346 7.87 -10.81 16.22
N PHE A 347 7.27 -10.28 17.28
CA PHE A 347 7.07 -10.98 18.56
C PHE A 347 8.36 -11.40 19.28
N TYR A 348 9.52 -11.02 18.76
CA TYR A 348 10.79 -11.36 19.37
C TYR A 348 11.09 -10.44 20.57
N ARG A 349 11.45 -11.06 21.70
CA ARG A 349 11.87 -10.38 22.93
C ARG A 349 13.04 -11.12 23.55
N VAL A 350 14.01 -10.35 24.03
CA VAL A 350 15.07 -10.87 24.92
C VAL A 350 14.43 -11.16 26.27
N ARG A 351 14.32 -12.43 26.65
CA ARG A 351 13.74 -12.85 27.93
C ARG A 351 14.87 -13.11 28.92
N GLU A 352 15.20 -12.12 29.76
CA GLU A 352 16.09 -12.31 30.91
C GLU A 352 15.29 -12.53 32.20
N THR A 353 15.89 -13.19 33.19
CA THR A 353 15.27 -13.60 34.47
C THR A 353 14.76 -12.43 35.33
N ARG A 354 15.18 -11.19 35.03
CA ARG A 354 14.76 -9.94 35.69
C ARG A 354 13.67 -9.15 34.93
N ASP A 355 13.21 -9.64 33.78
CA ASP A 355 12.35 -8.89 32.86
C ASP A 355 10.83 -9.16 33.02
N ARG A 356 10.42 -9.72 34.17
CA ARG A 356 9.00 -10.06 34.44
C ARG A 356 8.08 -8.82 34.42
N ASP A 357 8.62 -7.61 34.56
CA ASP A 357 7.82 -6.38 34.70
C ASP A 357 7.86 -5.45 33.47
N VAL A 358 8.56 -5.80 32.37
CA VAL A 358 8.61 -4.93 31.18
C VAL A 358 7.51 -5.31 30.18
N GLU A 359 6.49 -4.46 30.04
CA GLU A 359 5.34 -4.66 29.15
C GLU A 359 5.64 -4.31 27.67
N GLY A 360 5.34 -5.24 26.75
CA GLY A 360 5.40 -5.04 25.29
C GLY A 360 5.31 -6.33 24.46
N ILE A 361 4.74 -6.27 23.26
CA ILE A 361 4.54 -7.45 22.37
C ILE A 361 5.75 -7.73 21.46
N GLY A 362 6.66 -6.77 21.27
CA GLY A 362 7.84 -6.95 20.39
C GLY A 362 7.59 -6.57 18.93
N LEU A 363 6.63 -5.68 18.64
CA LEU A 363 6.33 -5.22 17.29
C LEU A 363 6.95 -3.86 16.92
N GLY A 364 7.41 -3.09 17.90
CA GLY A 364 7.84 -1.70 17.66
C GLY A 364 9.00 -1.58 16.66
N LEU A 365 10.03 -2.43 16.80
CA LEU A 365 11.18 -2.41 15.89
C LEU A 365 10.86 -3.04 14.53
N SER A 366 10.00 -4.06 14.46
CA SER A 366 9.58 -4.65 13.18
C SER A 366 8.78 -3.64 12.35
N ILE A 367 7.90 -2.85 12.98
CA ILE A 367 7.20 -1.72 12.35
C ILE A 367 8.19 -0.69 11.81
N VAL A 368 9.18 -0.29 12.59
CA VAL A 368 10.21 0.67 12.15
C VAL A 368 10.94 0.13 10.92
N ARG A 369 11.33 -1.15 10.90
CA ARG A 369 11.97 -1.77 9.73
C ARG A 369 11.06 -1.78 8.49
N ARG A 370 9.78 -2.11 8.68
CA ARG A 370 8.78 -2.19 7.61
C ARG A 370 8.50 -0.81 6.99
N LEU A 371 8.30 0.19 7.84
CA LEU A 371 8.11 1.59 7.41
C LEU A 371 9.38 2.12 6.73
N GLY A 372 10.56 1.76 7.22
CA GLY A 372 11.82 2.08 6.57
C GLY A 372 11.91 1.52 5.15
N GLN A 373 11.58 0.25 4.96
CA GLN A 373 11.53 -0.38 3.64
C GLN A 373 10.52 0.29 2.70
N LEU A 374 9.34 0.65 3.19
CA LEU A 374 8.31 1.31 2.40
C LEU A 374 8.72 2.73 1.96
N THR A 375 9.38 3.48 2.85
CA THR A 375 9.73 4.89 2.63
C THR A 375 11.13 5.09 2.04
N GLY A 376 11.91 4.02 1.92
CA GLY A 376 13.33 4.09 1.52
C GLY A 376 14.27 4.58 2.62
N ILE A 377 13.81 4.61 3.88
CA ILE A 377 14.61 5.01 5.05
C ILE A 377 15.34 3.78 5.60
N GLU A 378 16.67 3.81 5.59
CA GLU A 378 17.49 2.72 6.13
C GLU A 378 17.56 2.81 7.66
N VAL A 379 17.25 1.72 8.35
CA VAL A 379 17.27 1.65 9.82
C VAL A 379 18.50 0.88 10.26
N THR A 380 19.34 1.50 11.08
CA THR A 380 20.51 0.83 11.69
C THR A 380 20.42 0.90 13.21
N LEU A 381 20.75 -0.22 13.87
CA LEU A 381 20.79 -0.33 15.32
C LEU A 381 22.18 -0.77 15.75
N ARG A 382 22.76 -0.06 16.71
CA ARG A 382 24.01 -0.41 17.37
C ARG A 382 23.77 -0.42 18.86
N SER A 383 24.08 -1.52 19.53
CA SER A 383 23.92 -1.63 20.97
C SER A 383 25.08 -2.38 21.57
N ARG A 384 25.39 -2.07 22.82
CA ARG A 384 26.37 -2.83 23.61
C ARG A 384 25.87 -2.94 25.04
N VAL A 385 25.93 -4.16 25.58
CA VAL A 385 25.51 -4.44 26.96
C VAL A 385 26.20 -3.49 27.93
N GLY A 386 25.41 -2.86 28.81
CA GLY A 386 25.84 -1.86 29.80
C GLY A 386 26.23 -0.49 29.24
N ARG A 387 26.13 -0.26 27.93
CA ARG A 387 26.53 1.00 27.26
C ARG A 387 25.37 1.70 26.56
N GLY A 388 24.21 1.05 26.46
CA GLY A 388 23.01 1.59 25.81
C GLY A 388 22.88 1.23 24.33
N THR A 389 21.87 1.83 23.69
CA THR A 389 21.49 1.57 22.30
C THR A 389 21.43 2.86 21.49
N ALA A 390 21.88 2.78 20.24
CA ALA A 390 21.79 3.83 19.25
C ALA A 390 21.02 3.32 18.04
N VAL A 391 19.86 3.92 17.75
CA VAL A 391 19.08 3.65 16.54
C VAL A 391 19.15 4.86 15.62
N THR A 392 19.52 4.65 14.36
CA THR A 392 19.64 5.71 13.36
C THR A 392 18.80 5.39 12.12
N LEU A 393 17.99 6.37 11.72
CA LEU A 393 17.21 6.40 10.48
C LEU A 393 18.00 7.20 9.43
N HIS A 394 18.44 6.57 8.34
CA HIS A 394 19.22 7.20 7.27
C HIS A 394 18.43 7.33 5.97
N GLY A 395 18.98 8.05 5.00
CA GLY A 395 18.39 8.15 3.66
C GLY A 395 17.29 9.20 3.53
N LEU A 396 17.12 10.06 4.54
CA LEU A 396 16.16 11.17 4.51
C LEU A 396 16.64 12.25 3.51
N PRO A 397 15.93 12.53 2.40
CA PRO A 397 16.36 13.49 1.39
C PRO A 397 16.40 14.91 1.95
N ALA A 398 17.56 15.56 1.95
CA ALA A 398 17.67 16.95 2.38
C ALA A 398 16.99 17.88 1.35
N VAL A 399 16.14 18.80 1.82
CA VAL A 399 15.52 19.83 0.97
C VAL A 399 15.84 21.24 1.46
N ALA A 400 15.67 22.22 0.59
CA ALA A 400 15.86 23.63 0.92
C ALA A 400 14.87 24.07 2.00
N ALA A 401 15.30 25.02 2.85
CA ALA A 401 14.45 25.54 3.91
C ALA A 401 13.25 26.31 3.32
N GLN A 402 12.07 26.06 3.86
CA GLN A 402 10.87 26.85 3.58
C GLN A 402 10.59 27.79 4.76
N ALA A 403 9.85 28.87 4.51
CA ALA A 403 9.42 29.78 5.57
C ALA A 403 8.48 29.02 6.52
N LEU A 404 8.83 28.98 7.81
CA LEU A 404 7.96 28.43 8.84
C LEU A 404 6.75 29.37 9.01
N PRO A 405 5.50 28.89 8.93
CA PRO A 405 4.38 29.65 9.44
C PRO A 405 4.59 29.89 10.94
N ARG A 406 4.46 31.14 11.40
CA ARG A 406 4.49 31.47 12.83
C ARG A 406 3.32 30.74 13.51
N ARG A 407 3.62 29.85 14.44
CA ARG A 407 2.64 29.33 15.39
C ARG A 407 2.63 30.26 16.60
N ASP A 408 1.49 30.87 16.87
CA ASP A 408 1.23 31.59 18.12
C ASP A 408 1.20 30.58 19.29
N ASP A 409 1.79 30.97 20.42
CA ASP A 409 2.05 30.11 21.58
C ASP A 409 0.77 29.99 22.45
N PRO A 410 0.26 28.77 22.75
CA PRO A 410 -1.00 28.60 23.46
C PRO A 410 -0.77 28.54 24.97
N LEU A 411 -0.66 29.70 25.61
CA LEU A 411 -0.54 29.83 27.06
C LEU A 411 -1.60 30.78 27.62
N GLN A 412 -2.89 30.44 27.45
CA GLN A 412 -3.98 30.97 28.28
C GLN A 412 -5.01 29.89 28.63
N ALA A 413 -5.30 29.75 29.93
CA ALA A 413 -6.23 28.79 30.48
C ALA A 413 -7.58 29.46 30.79
N GLY A 414 -8.67 28.92 30.20
CA GLY A 414 -10.05 29.06 30.69
C GLY A 414 -10.98 29.85 29.76
N LEU A 415 -11.77 29.17 28.90
CA LEU A 415 -12.86 29.77 28.09
C LEU A 415 -13.65 28.71 27.26
N LEU A 416 -14.07 27.57 27.84
CA LEU A 416 -15.08 26.69 27.18
C LEU A 416 -16.45 26.73 27.86
N THR A 417 -16.55 27.37 29.02
CA THR A 417 -17.79 27.54 29.78
C THR A 417 -18.82 28.31 28.96
N GLY A 418 -20.04 27.76 28.86
CA GLY A 418 -21.18 28.33 28.14
C GLY A 418 -21.24 28.02 26.64
N LEU A 419 -20.24 27.32 26.08
CA LEU A 419 -20.22 26.97 24.65
C LEU A 419 -21.28 25.90 24.35
N ARG A 420 -22.18 26.16 23.39
CA ARG A 420 -23.18 25.18 22.94
C ARG A 420 -22.58 24.30 21.84
N VAL A 421 -22.43 23.02 22.13
CA VAL A 421 -21.87 22.04 21.19
C VAL A 421 -22.94 21.07 20.75
N CYS A 422 -23.14 20.92 19.44
CA CYS A 422 -23.93 19.80 18.91
C CYS A 422 -22.96 18.67 18.56
N LEU A 423 -23.11 17.54 19.24
CA LEU A 423 -22.31 16.34 19.07
C LEU A 423 -23.13 15.28 18.34
N VAL A 424 -22.60 14.79 17.21
CA VAL A 424 -23.23 13.75 16.40
C VAL A 424 -22.28 12.55 16.30
N GLU A 425 -22.67 11.40 16.86
CA GLU A 425 -21.88 10.16 16.89
C GLU A 425 -22.81 8.95 16.92
N ASP A 426 -22.57 7.98 16.04
CA ASP A 426 -23.41 6.78 15.88
C ASP A 426 -23.26 5.80 17.07
N ASP A 427 -22.05 5.69 17.64
CA ASP A 427 -21.76 4.90 18.82
C ASP A 427 -22.24 5.61 20.10
N ARG A 428 -23.29 5.06 20.71
CA ARG A 428 -23.89 5.59 21.95
C ARG A 428 -22.93 5.70 23.13
N ASN A 429 -21.91 4.83 23.22
CA ASN A 429 -20.93 4.90 24.31
C ASN A 429 -19.94 6.02 24.08
N VAL A 430 -19.47 6.20 22.83
CA VAL A 430 -18.60 7.33 22.45
C VAL A 430 -19.35 8.66 22.58
N LEU A 431 -20.62 8.70 22.17
CA LEU A 431 -21.51 9.86 22.33
C LEU A 431 -21.61 10.27 23.80
N ARG A 432 -21.99 9.34 24.69
CA ARG A 432 -22.10 9.60 26.13
C ARG A 432 -20.79 10.06 26.76
N ALA A 433 -19.68 9.41 26.41
CA ALA A 433 -18.39 9.71 27.02
C ALA A 433 -17.84 11.08 26.55
N THR A 434 -18.05 11.43 25.28
CA THR A 434 -17.67 12.74 24.73
C THR A 434 -18.57 13.84 25.29
N SER A 435 -19.89 13.62 25.39
CA SER A 435 -20.82 14.57 26.03
C SER A 435 -20.43 14.85 27.47
N ALA A 436 -20.18 13.81 28.28
CA ALA A 436 -19.77 13.98 29.68
C ALA A 436 -18.46 14.78 29.82
N LEU A 437 -17.51 14.56 28.91
CA LEU A 437 -16.24 15.30 28.88
C LEU A 437 -16.46 16.79 28.57
N LEU A 438 -17.29 17.09 27.56
CA LEU A 438 -17.61 18.46 27.14
C LEU A 438 -18.42 19.22 28.20
N GLU A 439 -19.45 18.59 28.76
CA GLU A 439 -20.27 19.16 29.85
C GLU A 439 -19.41 19.53 31.06
N ARG A 440 -18.44 18.69 31.38
CA ARG A 440 -17.50 18.95 32.46
C ARG A 440 -16.56 20.13 32.19
N TRP A 441 -16.24 20.40 30.92
CA TRP A 441 -15.52 21.62 30.53
C TRP A 441 -16.42 22.86 30.56
N GLY A 442 -17.70 22.71 30.90
CA GLY A 442 -18.69 23.76 31.02
C GLY A 442 -19.46 24.03 29.73
N CYS A 443 -19.36 23.15 28.72
CA CYS A 443 -20.17 23.25 27.50
C CYS A 443 -21.61 22.79 27.76
N THR A 444 -22.56 23.30 26.98
CA THR A 444 -23.91 22.75 26.88
C THR A 444 -23.95 21.83 25.66
N VAL A 445 -24.21 20.53 25.84
CA VAL A 445 -24.13 19.56 24.75
C VAL A 445 -25.53 19.12 24.30
N GLN A 446 -25.80 19.23 23.00
CA GLN A 446 -26.90 18.53 22.34
C GLN A 446 -26.31 17.28 21.66
N ALA A 447 -26.77 16.09 22.05
CA ALA A 447 -26.19 14.82 21.63
C ALA A 447 -27.16 14.06 20.72
N GLU A 448 -26.71 13.72 19.52
CA GLU A 448 -27.52 13.07 18.48
C GLU A 448 -26.79 11.85 17.91
N THR A 449 -27.52 10.79 17.58
CA THR A 449 -26.92 9.55 17.01
C THR A 449 -27.04 9.44 15.50
N GLU A 450 -27.88 10.28 14.89
CA GLU A 450 -28.21 10.22 13.47
C GLU A 450 -27.87 11.55 12.81
N ALA A 451 -27.56 11.53 11.52
CA ALA A 451 -27.23 12.72 10.76
C ALA A 451 -28.44 13.64 10.48
N ASP A 452 -29.67 13.22 10.82
CA ASP A 452 -30.93 13.85 10.43
C ASP A 452 -31.98 13.86 11.55
N GLY A 453 -33.03 14.67 11.36
CA GLY A 453 -34.26 14.62 12.16
C GLY A 453 -34.30 15.59 13.35
N TRP A 454 -33.27 16.40 13.54
CA TRP A 454 -33.14 17.35 14.64
C TRP A 454 -32.74 18.74 14.15
N ARG A 455 -32.93 19.74 15.01
CA ARG A 455 -32.48 21.11 14.82
C ARG A 455 -31.58 21.48 15.97
N THR A 456 -30.62 22.37 15.73
CA THR A 456 -29.70 22.83 16.77
C THR A 456 -29.43 24.32 16.63
N ASP A 457 -29.30 24.98 17.77
CA ASP A 457 -28.81 26.36 17.87
C ASP A 457 -27.38 26.37 18.42
N CYS A 458 -26.57 25.34 18.14
CA CYS A 458 -25.21 25.24 18.66
C CYS A 458 -24.27 26.31 18.08
N ASP A 459 -23.19 26.58 18.82
CA ASP A 459 -22.09 27.45 18.39
C ASP A 459 -21.03 26.65 17.61
N ILE A 460 -20.87 25.35 17.90
CA ILE A 460 -19.92 24.45 17.21
C ILE A 460 -20.56 23.07 16.98
N LEU A 461 -20.34 22.51 15.80
CA LEU A 461 -20.65 21.12 15.47
C LEU A 461 -19.43 20.21 15.72
N VAL A 462 -19.63 19.09 16.40
CA VAL A 462 -18.64 18.01 16.54
C VAL A 462 -19.28 16.75 15.99
N VAL A 463 -18.73 16.22 14.90
CA VAL A 463 -19.40 15.18 14.12
C VAL A 463 -18.43 14.04 13.84
N ASP A 464 -18.85 12.81 14.08
CA ASP A 464 -18.09 11.66 13.59
C ASP A 464 -18.18 11.55 12.07
N TYR A 465 -17.09 11.14 11.42
CA TYR A 465 -17.07 11.01 9.98
C TYR A 465 -17.99 9.88 9.49
N ASP A 466 -18.07 8.78 10.25
CA ASP A 466 -18.78 7.56 9.86
C ASP A 466 -20.14 7.45 10.61
N LEU A 467 -21.17 8.19 10.16
CA LEU A 467 -22.50 8.19 10.79
C LEU A 467 -23.41 7.03 10.31
N GLY A 468 -22.85 5.83 10.17
CA GLY A 468 -23.54 4.66 9.65
C GLY A 468 -23.59 4.58 8.11
N PRO A 469 -24.44 3.70 7.53
CA PRO A 469 -24.36 3.32 6.11
C PRO A 469 -24.93 4.35 5.12
N HIS A 470 -25.51 5.46 5.59
CA HIS A 470 -26.35 6.33 4.77
C HIS A 470 -25.92 7.80 4.71
N ALA A 471 -24.97 8.25 5.54
CA ALA A 471 -24.50 9.63 5.53
C ALA A 471 -23.07 9.74 6.07
N SER A 472 -22.28 10.63 5.46
CA SER A 472 -20.98 11.04 6.02
C SER A 472 -21.11 12.21 6.98
N GLY A 473 -20.17 12.36 7.91
CA GLY A 473 -20.12 13.50 8.83
C GLY A 473 -20.04 14.86 8.12
N VAL A 474 -19.43 14.91 6.95
CA VAL A 474 -19.35 16.13 6.12
C VAL A 474 -20.72 16.50 5.56
N GLU A 475 -21.46 15.52 5.03
CA GLU A 475 -22.84 15.72 4.55
C GLU A 475 -23.77 16.19 5.68
N CYS A 476 -23.60 15.66 6.90
CA CYS A 476 -24.31 16.11 8.08
C CYS A 476 -24.05 17.60 8.37
N ILE A 477 -22.77 18.02 8.37
CA ILE A 477 -22.38 19.42 8.59
C ILE A 477 -23.01 20.34 7.54
N GLU A 478 -22.90 20.00 6.25
CA GLU A 478 -23.50 20.79 5.18
C GLU A 478 -25.01 20.93 5.33
N ARG A 479 -25.68 19.86 5.75
CA ARG A 479 -27.14 19.85 5.93
C ARG A 479 -27.55 20.75 7.08
N VAL A 480 -26.88 20.67 8.22
CA VAL A 480 -27.15 21.54 9.38
C VAL A 480 -26.90 23.00 9.01
N ARG A 481 -25.81 23.31 8.30
CA ARG A 481 -25.53 24.67 7.81
C ARG A 481 -26.61 25.19 6.86
N ARG A 482 -27.10 24.36 5.93
CA ARG A 482 -28.23 24.72 5.04
C ARG A 482 -29.53 25.00 5.82
N GLN A 483 -29.81 24.24 6.87
CA GLN A 483 -30.99 24.44 7.71
C GLN A 483 -30.90 25.71 8.57
N ARG A 484 -29.71 26.01 9.10
CA ARG A 484 -29.44 27.21 9.91
C ARG A 484 -29.26 28.48 9.09
N GLY A 485 -28.92 28.37 7.80
CA GLY A 485 -28.58 29.50 6.95
C GLY A 485 -27.25 30.18 7.33
N GLU A 486 -26.43 29.52 8.14
CA GLU A 486 -25.17 30.05 8.68
C GLU A 486 -24.05 29.00 8.61
N ALA A 487 -22.82 29.47 8.37
CA ALA A 487 -21.62 28.63 8.33
C ALA A 487 -21.07 28.38 9.74
N ILE A 488 -21.76 27.53 10.50
CA ILE A 488 -21.36 27.16 11.86
C ILE A 488 -19.99 26.46 11.82
N PRO A 489 -19.01 26.83 12.67
CA PRO A 489 -17.74 26.12 12.80
C PRO A 489 -17.96 24.65 13.12
N ALA A 490 -17.21 23.77 12.46
CA ALA A 490 -17.37 22.33 12.64
C ALA A 490 -16.04 21.61 12.88
N LEU A 491 -16.12 20.50 13.61
CA LEU A 491 -15.03 19.58 13.89
C LEU A 491 -15.47 18.18 13.47
N VAL A 492 -14.77 17.59 12.52
CA VAL A 492 -14.92 16.18 12.15
C VAL A 492 -13.93 15.34 12.94
N ILE A 493 -14.43 14.33 13.63
CA ILE A 493 -13.63 13.29 14.25
C ILE A 493 -13.67 12.08 13.31
N SER A 494 -12.52 11.49 12.97
CA SER A 494 -12.49 10.38 12.01
C SER A 494 -11.52 9.28 12.40
N GLY A 495 -11.88 8.03 12.11
CA GLY A 495 -10.96 6.89 12.12
C GLY A 495 -10.13 6.74 10.84
N HIS A 496 -10.41 7.52 9.81
CA HIS A 496 -9.81 7.44 8.48
C HIS A 496 -8.64 8.43 8.30
N ASP A 497 -7.92 8.31 7.19
CA ASP A 497 -6.79 9.20 6.84
C ASP A 497 -7.29 10.65 6.69
N ILE A 498 -6.94 11.51 7.66
CA ILE A 498 -7.41 12.90 7.77
C ILE A 498 -7.19 13.68 6.48
N GLU A 499 -6.06 13.48 5.81
CA GLU A 499 -5.72 14.25 4.60
C GLU A 499 -6.58 13.86 3.39
N ARG A 500 -7.08 12.62 3.35
CA ARG A 500 -8.01 12.20 2.30
C ARG A 500 -9.38 12.85 2.49
N ILE A 501 -9.80 13.01 3.74
CA ILE A 501 -11.02 13.75 4.09
C ILE A 501 -10.81 15.23 3.82
N GLN A 502 -9.67 15.79 4.20
CA GLN A 502 -9.32 17.19 3.95
C GLN A 502 -9.23 17.52 2.45
N ALA A 503 -8.81 16.57 1.61
CA ALA A 503 -8.84 16.73 0.15
C ALA A 503 -10.26 16.66 -0.46
N SER A 504 -11.21 16.02 0.22
CA SER A 504 -12.63 16.01 -0.17
C SER A 504 -13.45 17.15 0.44
N VAL A 505 -12.89 17.84 1.44
CA VAL A 505 -13.51 18.96 2.14
C VAL A 505 -12.86 20.25 1.64
N GLU A 506 -13.51 20.92 0.69
CA GLU A 506 -13.03 22.22 0.16
C GLU A 506 -13.19 23.37 1.17
N ASP A 507 -13.89 23.13 2.28
CA ASP A 507 -14.26 24.13 3.28
C ASP A 507 -13.20 24.28 4.39
N THR A 508 -12.62 25.48 4.50
CA THR A 508 -11.62 25.84 5.51
C THR A 508 -12.15 25.95 6.94
N ASP A 509 -13.48 25.94 7.14
CA ASP A 509 -14.14 26.04 8.45
C ASP A 509 -14.51 24.70 9.08
N ILE A 510 -13.96 23.61 8.55
CA ILE A 510 -14.05 22.27 9.14
C ILE A 510 -12.67 21.85 9.66
N ALA A 511 -12.53 21.75 10.99
CA ALA A 511 -11.37 21.15 11.63
C ALA A 511 -11.46 19.61 11.61
N LEU A 512 -10.33 18.91 11.65
CA LEU A 512 -10.26 17.45 11.61
C LEU A 512 -9.40 16.89 12.75
N LEU A 513 -9.88 15.84 13.41
CA LEU A 513 -9.14 15.06 14.41
C LEU A 513 -9.24 13.56 14.14
N SER A 514 -8.15 12.82 14.37
CA SER A 514 -8.14 11.36 14.25
C SER A 514 -8.51 10.67 15.56
N LYS A 515 -9.41 9.67 15.51
CA LYS A 515 -9.63 8.71 16.61
C LYS A 515 -8.40 7.78 16.74
N PRO A 516 -7.88 7.43 17.93
CA PRO A 516 -7.86 8.02 19.27
C PRO A 516 -7.94 9.52 19.50
N VAL A 517 -9.10 10.12 19.82
CA VAL A 517 -9.08 11.54 20.20
C VAL A 517 -8.62 11.69 21.63
N ARG A 518 -7.54 12.46 21.84
CA ARG A 518 -7.10 12.82 23.20
C ARG A 518 -7.91 14.01 23.72
N PRO A 519 -8.34 14.02 24.99
CA PRO A 519 -9.06 15.14 25.58
C PRO A 519 -8.33 16.49 25.42
N THR A 520 -7.00 16.50 25.49
CA THR A 520 -6.18 17.72 25.30
C THR A 520 -6.24 18.26 23.87
N GLU A 521 -6.24 17.38 22.87
CA GLU A 521 -6.30 17.71 21.44
C GLU A 521 -7.70 18.20 21.05
N LEU A 522 -8.75 17.52 21.53
CA LEU A 522 -10.14 17.96 21.39
C LEU A 522 -10.35 19.36 21.97
N ARG A 523 -9.88 19.57 23.22
CA ARG A 523 -10.02 20.85 23.92
C ARG A 523 -9.29 21.99 23.19
N ALA A 524 -8.09 21.74 22.70
CA ALA A 524 -7.32 22.74 21.96
C ALA A 524 -8.02 23.12 20.64
N THR A 525 -8.57 22.13 19.93
CA THR A 525 -9.23 22.34 18.64
C THR A 525 -10.55 23.11 18.80
N LEU A 526 -11.36 22.76 19.80
CA LEU A 526 -12.60 23.49 20.10
C LEU A 526 -12.35 24.95 20.49
N ARG A 527 -11.25 25.23 21.20
CA ARG A 527 -10.85 26.62 21.50
C ARG A 527 -10.46 27.38 20.24
N ALA A 528 -9.64 26.76 19.39
CA ALA A 528 -9.23 27.39 18.13
C ALA A 528 -10.42 27.70 17.22
N LEU A 529 -11.44 26.83 17.20
CA LEU A 529 -12.68 27.07 16.45
C LEU A 529 -13.52 28.20 17.05
N ARG A 530 -13.59 28.32 18.38
CA ARG A 530 -14.29 29.42 19.07
C ARG A 530 -13.64 30.78 18.85
N GLU A 531 -12.30 30.83 18.77
CA GLU A 531 -11.53 32.07 18.67
C GLU A 531 -11.41 32.62 17.23
N ARG A 532 -11.87 31.89 16.21
CA ARG A 532 -11.94 32.41 14.84
C ARG A 532 -12.94 33.57 14.78
N PRO A 533 -12.53 34.79 14.41
CA PRO A 533 -13.45 35.91 14.28
C PRO A 533 -14.48 35.63 13.18
N GLU A 534 -15.71 36.10 13.35
CA GLU A 534 -16.75 36.22 12.32
C GLU A 534 -16.22 37.02 11.12
N ALA A 535 -15.45 36.40 10.23
CA ALA A 535 -14.97 37.03 9.01
C ALA A 535 -15.94 36.76 7.87
N ALA A 536 -17.05 37.51 7.85
CA ALA A 536 -17.84 37.96 6.70
C ALA A 536 -19.33 38.16 7.04
N SER A 537 -19.63 38.99 8.05
CA SER A 537 -20.93 39.65 8.11
C SER A 537 -20.70 41.15 8.29
N HIS A 538 -21.24 41.92 7.34
CA HIS A 538 -21.24 43.39 7.26
C HIS A 538 -19.94 44.08 6.82
N ALA A 539 -19.72 44.10 5.50
CA ALA A 539 -19.24 45.31 4.84
C ALA A 539 -20.11 45.53 3.58
N SER A 540 -20.62 46.75 3.46
CA SER A 540 -21.70 47.27 2.60
C SER A 540 -21.61 46.98 1.11
#